data_AF-A0A924V6N3-F1
#
_entry.id   AF-A0A924V6N3-F1
#
_cell.length_a   1.000
_cell.length_b   1.000
_cell.length_c   1.000
_cell.angle_alpha   90.00
_cell.angle_beta   90.00
_cell.angle_gamma   90.00
#
_symmetry.space_group_name_H-M   'P 1'
#
loop_
_entity.id
_entity.type
_entity.pdbx_description
1 polymer ?
#
loop_
_entity_poly.entity_id
_entity_poly.type
_entity_poly.pdbx_seq_one_letter_code
_entity_poly.pdbx_strand_id
1 'polypeptide(L)'
;MFSPKFDELVQRLRILPGVGPKSAQRIALQLLARHRTGAQALAHALNDAVLHIQHCTVCRSLAESEVCDICSSNSRDQTLLCVVESPADVA
;
A
#
# COMPACT_ATOMS: atom_id res chain seq x y z
N MET A 1 -25.62 -9.66 -15.89
CA MET A 1 -24.44 -10.53 -15.66
C MET A 1 -23.21 -9.70 -16.02
N PHE A 2 -22.28 -9.49 -15.10
CA PHE A 2 -21.08 -8.70 -15.40
C PHE A 2 -20.06 -9.58 -16.16
N SER A 3 -19.06 -8.93 -16.78
CA SER A 3 -17.99 -9.61 -17.52
C SER A 3 -17.05 -10.37 -16.57
N PRO A 4 -16.39 -11.46 -16.99
CA PRO A 4 -15.37 -12.15 -16.18
C PRO A 4 -14.28 -11.23 -15.61
N LYS A 5 -13.90 -10.18 -16.36
CA LYS A 5 -12.91 -9.19 -15.91
C LYS A 5 -13.42 -8.32 -14.74
N PHE A 6 -14.72 -8.04 -14.72
CA PHE A 6 -15.34 -7.30 -13.62
C PHE A 6 -15.36 -8.16 -12.36
N ASP A 7 -15.75 -9.43 -12.49
CA ASP A 7 -15.79 -10.34 -11.34
C ASP A 7 -14.39 -10.56 -10.75
N GLU A 8 -13.36 -10.68 -11.59
CA GLU A 8 -11.98 -10.73 -11.13
C GLU A 8 -11.58 -9.48 -10.32
N LEU A 9 -11.87 -8.28 -10.83
CA LEU A 9 -11.60 -7.04 -10.10
C LEU A 9 -12.30 -7.03 -8.74
N VAL A 10 -13.58 -7.44 -8.68
CA VAL A 10 -14.33 -7.55 -7.42
C VAL A 10 -13.66 -8.54 -6.47
N GLN A 11 -13.18 -9.69 -6.95
CA GLN A 11 -12.45 -10.64 -6.11
C GLN A 11 -11.13 -10.06 -5.58
N ARG A 12 -10.36 -9.38 -6.43
CA ARG A 12 -9.07 -8.77 -6.02
C ARG A 12 -9.26 -7.66 -5.00
N LEU A 13 -10.31 -6.85 -5.11
CA LEU A 13 -10.60 -5.80 -4.13
C LEU A 13 -10.91 -6.32 -2.72
N ARG A 14 -11.31 -7.60 -2.58
CA ARG A 14 -11.64 -8.21 -1.28
C ARG A 14 -10.42 -8.54 -0.42
N ILE A 15 -9.20 -8.45 -0.96
CA ILE A 15 -7.98 -8.61 -0.16
C ILE A 15 -7.75 -7.42 0.78
N LEU A 16 -8.40 -6.29 0.51
CA LEU A 16 -8.26 -5.07 1.30
C LEU A 16 -9.02 -5.22 2.64
N PRO A 17 -8.41 -4.80 3.76
CA PRO A 17 -9.06 -4.87 5.07
C PRO A 17 -10.37 -4.06 5.05
N GLY A 18 -11.45 -4.65 5.57
CA GLY A 18 -12.78 -4.02 5.62
C GLY A 18 -13.59 -4.04 4.32
N VAL A 19 -13.07 -4.63 3.24
CA VAL A 19 -13.78 -4.69 1.94
C VAL A 19 -14.49 -6.03 1.73
N GLY A 20 -15.77 -6.08 2.11
CA GLY A 20 -16.66 -7.21 1.80
C GLY A 20 -17.15 -7.26 0.34
N PRO A 21 -17.87 -8.31 -0.07
CA PRO A 21 -18.29 -8.51 -1.47
C PRO A 21 -19.17 -7.37 -2.02
N LYS A 22 -20.12 -6.86 -1.22
CA LYS A 22 -20.97 -5.71 -1.61
C LYS A 22 -20.14 -4.43 -1.77
N SER A 23 -19.19 -4.18 -0.87
CA SER A 23 -18.30 -3.03 -0.93
C SER A 23 -17.36 -3.10 -2.14
N ALA A 24 -16.77 -4.26 -2.40
CA ALA A 24 -15.91 -4.49 -3.57
C ALA A 24 -16.64 -4.23 -4.89
N GLN A 25 -17.87 -4.75 -5.03
CA GLN A 25 -18.70 -4.51 -6.20
C GLN A 25 -19.01 -3.01 -6.39
N ARG A 26 -19.36 -2.32 -5.30
CA ARG A 26 -19.61 -0.87 -5.33
C ARG A 26 -18.37 -0.08 -5.77
N ILE A 27 -17.19 -0.43 -5.24
CA ILE A 27 -15.93 0.20 -5.62
C ILE A 27 -15.62 -0.04 -7.10
N ALA A 28 -15.72 -1.28 -7.57
CA ALA A 28 -15.48 -1.64 -8.97
C ALA A 28 -16.38 -0.84 -9.94
N LEU A 29 -17.68 -0.71 -9.62
CA LEU A 29 -18.61 0.09 -10.42
C LEU A 29 -18.24 1.57 -10.44
N GLN A 30 -17.89 2.16 -9.29
CA GLN A 30 -17.49 3.58 -9.22
C GLN A 30 -16.22 3.85 -10.03
N LEU A 31 -15.20 3.00 -9.90
CA LEU A 31 -13.95 3.11 -10.65
C LEU A 31 -14.19 3.03 -12.17
N LEU A 32 -14.98 2.06 -12.63
CA LEU A 32 -15.18 1.83 -14.06
C LEU A 32 -16.19 2.77 -14.72
N ALA A 33 -17.19 3.25 -13.98
CA ALA A 33 -18.23 4.12 -14.51
C ALA A 33 -17.91 5.61 -14.38
N ARG A 34 -17.18 6.02 -13.33
CA ARG A 34 -16.97 7.44 -13.00
C ARG A 34 -15.51 7.88 -12.87
N HIS A 35 -14.59 6.95 -12.59
CA HIS A 35 -13.20 7.30 -12.26
C HIS A 35 -12.17 6.44 -12.98
N ARG A 36 -12.28 6.28 -14.30
CA ARG A 36 -11.36 5.40 -15.07
C ARG A 36 -9.91 5.83 -14.99
N THR A 37 -9.64 7.13 -15.10
CA THR A 37 -8.29 7.68 -14.94
C THR A 37 -7.76 7.44 -13.53
N GLY A 38 -8.60 7.64 -12.51
CA GLY A 38 -8.26 7.30 -11.12
C GLY A 38 -7.99 5.81 -10.90
N ALA A 39 -8.74 4.93 -11.57
CA ALA A 39 -8.50 3.48 -11.51
C ALA A 39 -7.14 3.09 -12.12
N GLN A 40 -6.76 3.72 -13.23
CA GLN A 40 -5.45 3.53 -13.86
C GLN A 40 -4.32 4.06 -12.97
N ALA A 41 -4.47 5.27 -12.43
CA ALA A 41 -3.50 5.86 -11.51
C ALA A 41 -3.31 5.01 -10.25
N LEU A 42 -4.41 4.49 -9.68
CA LEU A 42 -4.37 3.58 -8.53
C LEU A 42 -3.62 2.29 -8.87
N ALA A 43 -3.91 1.67 -10.02
CA ALA A 43 -3.22 0.46 -10.44
C ALA A 43 -1.71 0.69 -10.62
N HIS A 44 -1.32 1.84 -11.19
CA HIS A 44 0.08 2.21 -11.34
C HIS A 44 0.76 2.41 -9.99
N ALA A 45 0.17 3.22 -9.10
CA ALA A 45 0.73 3.48 -7.77
C ALA A 45 0.87 2.21 -6.92
N LEU A 46 -0.11 1.29 -6.99
CA LEU A 46 -0.03 -0.01 -6.31
C LEU A 46 1.14 -0.85 -6.83
N ASN A 47 1.31 -0.93 -8.15
CA ASN A 47 2.39 -1.69 -8.75
C ASN A 47 3.76 -1.09 -8.40
N ASP A 48 3.88 0.23 -8.50
CA ASP A 48 5.10 0.97 -8.22
C ASP A 48 5.54 0.79 -6.75
N ALA A 49 4.61 0.97 -5.81
CA ALA A 49 4.86 0.76 -4.39
C ALA A 49 5.32 -0.67 -4.06
N VAL A 50 4.71 -1.69 -4.69
CA VAL A 50 5.10 -3.09 -4.49
C VAL A 50 6.50 -3.39 -5.02
N LEU A 51 6.95 -2.70 -6.07
CA LEU A 51 8.27 -2.90 -6.66
C LEU A 51 9.37 -2.16 -5.91
N HIS A 52 9.07 -1.00 -5.34
CA HIS A 52 10.08 -0.07 -4.81
C HIS A 52 10.12 0.01 -3.30
N ILE A 53 9.02 -0.26 -2.58
CA ILE A 53 9.00 -0.22 -1.12
C ILE A 53 9.49 -1.56 -0.56
N GLN A 54 10.55 -1.49 0.23
CA GLN A 54 11.19 -2.62 0.90
C GLN A 54 11.36 -2.36 2.40
N HIS A 55 11.97 -3.30 3.10
CA HIS A 55 12.27 -3.14 4.53
C HIS A 55 13.69 -2.62 4.71
N CYS A 56 13.84 -1.57 5.52
CA CYS A 56 15.13 -1.06 5.96
C CYS A 56 15.97 -2.18 6.59
N THR A 57 17.25 -2.28 6.23
CA THR A 57 18.17 -3.30 6.74
C THR A 57 18.52 -3.13 8.23
N VAL A 58 18.27 -1.94 8.80
CA VAL A 58 18.57 -1.60 10.20
C VAL A 58 17.36 -1.75 11.11
N CYS A 59 16.29 -0.99 10.85
CA CYS A 59 15.13 -0.92 11.75
C CYS A 59 13.91 -1.69 11.25
N ARG A 60 13.98 -2.30 10.05
CA ARG A 60 12.87 -3.05 9.42
C ARG A 60 11.62 -2.22 9.11
N SER A 61 11.67 -0.89 9.23
CA SER A 61 10.59 -0.01 8.74
C SER A 61 10.53 -0.04 7.21
N LEU A 62 9.42 0.44 6.63
CA LEU A 62 9.25 0.56 5.18
C LEU A 62 10.10 1.71 4.64
N ALA A 63 10.82 1.47 3.55
CA ALA A 63 11.70 2.44 2.90
C ALA A 63 11.83 2.14 1.40
N GLU A 64 12.13 3.15 0.60
CA GLU A 64 12.47 2.98 -0.83
C GLU A 64 13.95 2.62 -1.03
N SER A 65 14.81 3.09 -0.13
CA SER A 65 16.24 2.77 -0.05
C SER A 65 16.53 1.57 0.85
N GLU A 66 17.76 1.05 0.76
CA GLU A 66 18.24 -0.03 1.64
C GLU A 66 18.23 0.37 3.14
N VAL A 67 18.51 1.65 3.41
CA VAL A 67 18.48 2.25 4.75
C VAL A 67 17.53 3.43 4.73
N CYS A 68 16.56 3.46 5.64
CA CYS A 68 15.58 4.56 5.73
C CYS A 68 16.21 5.88 6.20
N ASP A 69 15.54 6.99 5.92
CA ASP A 69 16.00 8.35 6.28
C ASP A 69 16.22 8.55 7.78
N ILE A 70 15.49 7.79 8.59
CA ILE A 70 15.67 7.78 10.04
C ILE A 70 17.01 7.16 10.41
N CYS A 71 17.34 5.99 9.86
CA CYS A 71 18.56 5.28 10.20
C CYS A 71 19.82 5.91 9.58
N SER A 72 19.69 6.57 8.44
CA SER A 72 20.81 7.26 7.77
C SER A 72 21.12 8.64 8.39
N SER A 73 20.24 9.18 9.23
CA SER A 73 20.40 10.51 9.81
C SER A 73 21.51 10.59 10.88
N ASN A 74 22.51 11.45 10.64
CA ASN A 74 23.57 11.76 11.60
C ASN A 74 23.12 12.63 12.78
N SER A 75 21.92 13.20 12.77
CA SER A 75 21.43 14.04 13.87
C SER A 75 20.81 13.24 15.03
N ARG A 76 20.66 11.92 14.85
CA ARG A 76 20.05 11.04 15.85
C ARG A 76 21.08 10.49 16.83
N ASP A 77 20.63 10.28 18.07
CA ASP A 77 21.37 9.48 19.04
C ASP A 77 21.34 8.01 18.63
N GLN A 78 22.51 7.45 18.31
CA GLN A 78 22.65 6.06 17.89
C GLN A 78 22.63 5.06 19.05
N THR A 79 22.62 5.53 20.30
CA THR A 79 22.55 4.69 21.50
C THR A 79 21.12 4.44 21.97
N LEU A 80 20.15 5.18 21.44
CA LEU A 80 18.74 5.10 21.83
C LEU A 80 17.88 4.42 20.75
N LEU A 81 17.26 3.29 21.11
CA LEU A 81 16.32 2.56 20.25
C LEU A 81 14.89 2.69 20.79
N CYS A 82 13.96 3.11 19.92
CA CYS A 82 12.52 3.10 20.21
C CYS A 82 11.89 1.89 19.52
N VAL A 83 11.38 0.95 20.31
CA VAL A 83 10.70 -0.26 19.81
C VAL A 83 9.22 0.04 19.65
N VAL A 84 8.69 -0.24 18.47
CA VAL A 84 7.28 -0.04 18.10
C VAL A 84 6.67 -1.32 17.55
N GLU A 85 5.34 -1.41 17.57
CA GLU A 85 4.61 -2.57 17.06
C GLU A 85 4.53 -2.58 15.52
N SER A 86 4.27 -1.42 14.92
CA SER A 86 4.10 -1.29 13.48
C SER A 86 4.87 -0.10 12.90
N PRO A 87 5.21 -0.12 11.59
CA PRO A 87 5.81 1.04 10.93
C PRO A 87 4.95 2.33 11.03
N ALA A 88 3.63 2.18 11.23
CA ALA A 88 2.72 3.31 11.36
C ALA A 88 2.90 4.08 12.68
N ASP A 89 3.46 3.45 13.71
CA ASP A 89 3.70 4.07 15.03
C ASP A 89 4.94 4.98 15.04
N VAL A 90 5.71 4.99 13.94
CA VAL A 90 6.89 5.84 13.75
C VAL A 90 6.55 7.19 13.10
N ALA A 91 5.36 7.30 12.50
CA ALA A 91 4.93 8.44 11.68
C ALA A 91 4.65 9.73 12.47
#